data_AF-A0A2P6W8D5-F1
#
_entry.id   AF-A0A2P6W8D5-F1
#
_cell.length_a   1.000
_cell.length_b   1.000
_cell.length_c   1.000
_cell.angle_alpha   90.00
_cell.angle_beta   90.00
_cell.angle_gamma   90.00
#
_symmetry.space_group_name_H-M   'P 1'
#
loop_
_entity.id
_entity.type
_entity.pdbx_description
1 polymer ?
#
loop_
_entity_poly.entity_id
_entity_poly.type
_entity_poly.pdbx_seq_one_letter_code
_entity_poly.pdbx_strand_id
1 'polypeptide(L)'
;MIKPAKMTKVSITGLKRDLRPVIEELYNLELLDIEGYSGELDTGETFEEGDEISELLVDLRSLLSKLPETEKSEFSDLGFEDIDGKIPELNRKIDGLEDDITDLESRINNIKNQRDFFRKVSNLSLDYRDFDGTQELECFVGEIDEEEFKTEAPDERYELMKGNGADVVFHPDEKEFNRAIDDVSRKVFEVPNIDLSGHVSEIEQKLVDMLKELEKKRKNRKKELERLSVKWKASLEEVEEFMTEKVEKAEAPINFATTESAFFAKGWVPSENYGKLEERLAQATEGKIHIQQEEGDNPPVKHDNPGPVKHFEDLTDLVSVPSYNELDPSFVILLTFPLFFGFMIGDAGYGLTSLAVFYAGMKMFPGAADIFKSLMYASVATIIFGLAFGDAFGYVIFGHHSELAHVTGVHLFEEIPILFHRAEHLSQVFTISALIGLVHVNAGYLLGFYNEHVRHGFKEAFLEKGSWLMLEAGAALWYFVGMTAGVPIITISIALLYLGEGIEGVVEIPSLLSNVLSYLRIFGVSVAAVSLAAVVNGLADPLFHSGSIIGIMLGVIMLVFGHTFNTFIKIMEGFLQGIRLHYVEMFSKFYEGGGRKYAPFGTN
;
A
#
# COMPACT_ATOMS: atom_id res chain seq x y z
N MET A 1 9.48 5.73 25.97
CA MET A 1 9.03 6.89 26.76
C MET A 1 7.88 7.54 25.99
N ILE A 2 6.83 8.07 26.63
CA ILE A 2 5.67 8.65 25.90
C ILE A 2 5.99 10.06 25.34
N LYS A 3 7.28 10.44 25.29
CA LYS A 3 7.76 11.74 24.82
C LYS A 3 8.89 11.52 23.82
N PRO A 4 9.00 12.38 22.79
CA PRO A 4 10.13 12.36 21.86
C PRO A 4 11.49 12.45 22.57
N ALA A 5 12.53 11.95 21.90
CA ALA A 5 13.91 12.13 22.35
C ALA A 5 14.24 13.62 22.46
N LYS A 6 15.03 14.01 23.47
CA LYS A 6 15.47 15.39 23.59
C LYS A 6 16.40 15.76 22.45
N MET A 7 16.14 16.89 21.80
CA MET A 7 16.94 17.42 20.71
C MET A 7 17.65 18.71 21.16
N THR A 8 18.88 18.88 20.68
CA THR A 8 19.70 20.06 20.88
C THR A 8 20.01 20.66 19.51
N LYS A 9 19.77 21.96 19.36
CA LYS A 9 20.18 22.69 18.15
C LYS A 9 21.66 22.98 18.24
N VAL A 10 22.37 22.70 17.15
CA VAL A 10 23.81 22.92 17.07
C VAL A 10 24.13 23.79 15.86
N SER A 11 25.09 24.69 16.04
CA SER A 11 25.72 25.40 14.94
C SER A 11 27.19 25.01 14.83
N ILE A 12 27.62 24.76 13.60
CA ILE A 12 28.98 24.33 13.26
C ILE A 12 29.58 25.41 12.37
N THR A 13 30.69 25.99 12.83
CA THR A 13 31.42 27.03 12.09
C THR A 13 32.85 26.57 11.84
N GLY A 14 33.32 26.70 10.61
CA GLY A 14 34.68 26.33 10.23
C GLY A 14 35.18 27.08 9.00
N LEU A 15 36.41 26.83 8.61
CA LEU A 15 36.98 27.38 7.38
C LEU A 15 36.52 26.54 6.18
N LYS A 16 36.35 27.16 5.01
CA LYS A 16 35.89 26.48 3.77
C LYS A 16 36.79 25.30 3.37
N ARG A 17 38.09 25.34 3.71
CA ARG A 17 39.04 24.23 3.49
C ARG A 17 38.72 22.97 4.30
N ASP A 18 38.06 23.12 5.45
CA ASP A 18 37.75 22.05 6.39
C ASP A 18 36.31 21.51 6.15
N LEU A 19 35.59 22.04 5.14
CA LEU A 19 34.20 21.69 4.83
C LEU A 19 34.03 20.23 4.39
N ARG A 20 34.90 19.73 3.50
CA ARG A 20 34.83 18.33 3.00
C ARG A 20 35.01 17.30 4.14
N PRO A 21 36.06 17.37 4.98
CA PRO A 21 36.20 16.48 6.14
C PRO A 21 35.01 16.54 7.10
N VAL A 22 34.40 17.71 7.28
CA VAL A 22 33.22 17.86 8.14
C VAL A 22 32.01 17.15 7.54
N ILE A 23 31.73 17.32 6.25
CA ILE A 23 30.61 16.64 5.59
C ILE A 23 30.79 15.12 5.63
N GLU A 24 31.99 14.62 5.34
CA GLU A 24 32.29 13.18 5.43
C GLU A 24 32.02 12.63 6.82
N GLU A 25 32.47 13.33 7.86
CA GLU A 25 32.26 12.89 9.23
C GLU A 25 30.80 13.03 9.69
N LEU A 26 30.09 14.08 9.25
CA LEU A 26 28.67 14.25 9.52
C LEU A 26 27.84 13.10 8.91
N TYR A 27 28.16 12.72 7.67
CA TYR A 27 27.53 11.60 6.98
C TYR A 27 27.76 10.29 7.73
N ASN A 28 29.02 9.99 8.06
CA ASN A 28 29.41 8.74 8.75
C ASN A 28 28.83 8.62 10.17
N LEU A 29 28.46 9.74 10.80
CA LEU A 29 27.90 9.74 12.14
C LEU A 29 26.39 9.49 12.13
N GLU A 30 25.66 9.91 11.09
CA GLU A 30 24.21 9.81 10.97
C GLU A 30 23.47 10.45 12.18
N LEU A 31 23.99 11.59 12.66
CA LEU A 31 23.47 12.25 13.86
C LEU A 31 22.87 13.63 13.60
N LEU A 32 23.30 14.34 12.56
CA LEU A 32 22.86 15.72 12.33
C LEU A 32 21.72 15.74 11.32
N ASP A 33 20.55 16.21 11.73
CA ASP A 33 19.47 16.61 10.81
C ASP A 33 19.72 18.05 10.39
N ILE A 34 20.10 18.24 9.12
CA ILE A 34 20.55 19.52 8.59
C ILE A 34 19.34 20.45 8.39
N GLU A 35 19.45 21.67 8.93
CA GLU A 35 18.48 22.73 8.70
C GLU A 35 18.96 23.59 7.52
N GLY A 36 18.17 23.60 6.44
CA GLY A 36 18.48 24.41 5.26
C GLY A 36 18.59 25.89 5.61
N TYR A 37 19.66 26.53 5.13
CA TYR A 37 19.90 27.94 5.40
C TYR A 37 19.04 28.86 4.52
N SER A 38 18.32 29.81 5.15
CA SER A 38 17.46 30.79 4.46
C SER A 38 17.72 32.22 4.95
N GLY A 39 18.99 32.62 5.08
CA GLY A 39 19.40 33.93 5.58
C GLY A 39 20.00 34.86 4.52
N GLU A 40 20.70 35.90 4.98
CA GLU A 40 21.32 36.93 4.11
C GLU A 40 22.69 36.52 3.52
N LEU A 41 23.25 35.40 3.98
CA LEU A 41 24.54 34.89 3.48
C LEU A 41 24.32 34.05 2.22
N ASP A 42 25.34 33.96 1.38
CA ASP A 42 25.30 33.08 0.22
C ASP A 42 25.24 31.61 0.66
N THR A 43 24.42 30.81 -0.03
CA THR A 43 24.40 29.36 0.14
C THR A 43 25.66 28.73 -0.44
N GLY A 44 26.09 27.58 0.09
CA GLY A 44 27.18 26.83 -0.52
C GLY A 44 26.84 26.36 -1.92
N GLU A 45 27.86 26.21 -2.74
CA GLU A 45 27.76 25.59 -4.07
C GLU A 45 28.06 24.09 -3.94
N THR A 46 27.39 23.29 -4.77
CA THR A 46 27.73 21.87 -4.97
C THR A 46 29.21 21.74 -5.28
N PHE A 47 29.85 20.68 -4.80
CA PHE A 47 31.22 20.37 -5.25
C PHE A 47 31.25 20.13 -6.76
N GLU A 48 32.34 20.49 -7.44
CA GLU A 48 32.48 20.40 -8.91
C GLU A 48 32.17 18.99 -9.43
N GLU A 49 32.47 17.95 -8.65
CA GLU A 49 32.21 16.55 -9.01
C GLU A 49 30.73 16.15 -8.88
N GLY A 50 29.89 16.94 -8.19
CA GLY A 50 28.52 16.56 -7.85
C GLY A 50 27.58 16.48 -9.05
N ASP A 51 27.66 17.44 -9.97
CA ASP A 51 26.81 17.46 -11.17
C ASP A 51 27.08 16.26 -12.09
N GLU A 52 28.36 15.93 -12.30
CA GLU A 52 28.78 14.77 -13.11
C GLU A 52 28.31 13.45 -12.49
N ILE A 53 28.43 13.31 -11.16
CA ILE A 53 28.01 12.12 -10.42
C ILE A 53 26.48 11.98 -10.44
N SER A 54 25.75 13.09 -10.33
CA SER A 54 24.28 13.10 -10.37
C SER A 54 23.74 12.65 -11.74
N GLU A 55 24.34 13.10 -12.84
CA GLU A 55 23.99 12.64 -14.20
C GLU A 55 24.25 11.13 -14.36
N LEU A 56 25.41 10.64 -13.92
CA LEU A 56 25.74 9.21 -13.93
C LEU A 56 24.77 8.37 -13.06
N LEU A 57 24.34 8.89 -11.92
CA LEU A 57 23.38 8.23 -11.03
C LEU A 57 22.01 8.08 -11.71
N VAL A 58 21.56 9.09 -12.46
CA VAL A 58 20.31 9.02 -13.25
C VAL A 58 20.40 7.93 -14.31
N ASP A 59 21.51 7.87 -15.05
CA ASP A 59 21.75 6.83 -16.05
C ASP A 59 21.80 5.43 -15.43
N LEU A 60 22.43 5.29 -14.27
CA LEU A 60 22.51 4.04 -13.52
C LEU A 60 21.14 3.58 -13.02
N ARG A 61 20.31 4.48 -12.49
CA ARG A 61 18.93 4.17 -12.08
C ARG A 61 18.06 3.77 -13.26
N SER A 62 18.22 4.46 -14.39
CA SER A 62 17.55 4.10 -15.66
C SER A 62 17.93 2.68 -16.09
N LEU A 63 19.22 2.35 -16.04
CA LEU A 63 19.73 1.00 -16.31
C LEU A 63 19.16 -0.07 -15.37
N LEU A 64 19.18 0.17 -14.06
CA LEU A 64 18.65 -0.75 -13.05
C LEU A 64 17.15 -1.00 -13.26
N SER A 65 16.38 0.04 -13.61
CA SER A 65 14.94 -0.08 -13.85
C SER A 65 14.59 -0.98 -15.03
N LYS A 66 15.49 -1.12 -16.01
CA LYS A 66 15.32 -1.97 -17.21
C LYS A 66 15.72 -3.43 -16.97
N LEU A 67 16.47 -3.72 -15.91
CA LEU A 67 16.94 -5.06 -15.61
C LEU A 67 15.89 -5.86 -14.83
N PRO A 68 15.54 -7.10 -15.27
CA PRO A 68 14.58 -7.94 -14.55
C PRO A 68 15.10 -8.36 -13.18
N GLU A 69 14.20 -8.61 -12.23
CA GLU A 69 14.54 -9.21 -10.93
C GLU A 69 15.13 -10.62 -11.06
N THR A 70 16.18 -10.92 -10.28
CA THR A 70 16.82 -12.25 -10.30
C THR A 70 17.18 -12.72 -8.89
N GLU A 71 16.85 -13.99 -8.56
CA GLU A 71 17.14 -14.60 -7.25
C GLU A 71 18.64 -14.93 -7.04
N LYS A 72 19.44 -14.83 -8.09
CA LYS A 72 20.88 -15.14 -8.09
C LYS A 72 21.61 -13.99 -8.75
N SER A 73 22.20 -13.12 -7.95
CA SER A 73 23.21 -12.18 -8.43
C SER A 73 24.59 -12.74 -8.14
N GLU A 74 25.50 -12.64 -9.13
CA GLU A 74 26.92 -12.86 -8.89
C GLU A 74 27.55 -11.51 -8.58
N PHE A 75 28.15 -11.39 -7.40
CA PHE A 75 28.92 -10.20 -7.04
C PHE A 75 30.21 -10.18 -7.86
N SER A 76 30.42 -9.13 -8.64
CA SER A 76 31.71 -8.87 -9.28
C SER A 76 32.45 -7.80 -8.50
N ASP A 77 33.61 -8.16 -7.98
CA ASP A 77 34.54 -7.30 -7.24
C ASP A 77 35.16 -6.30 -8.25
N LEU A 78 34.40 -5.27 -8.62
CA LEU A 78 34.79 -4.24 -9.58
C LEU A 78 34.80 -2.88 -8.88
N GLY A 79 35.92 -2.17 -8.98
CA GLY A 79 36.01 -0.80 -8.47
C GLY A 79 35.20 0.18 -9.32
N PHE A 80 34.80 1.30 -8.71
CA PHE A 80 34.04 2.39 -9.35
C PHE A 80 34.60 2.84 -10.71
N GLU A 81 35.93 3.01 -10.81
CA GLU A 81 36.62 3.42 -12.04
C GLU A 81 36.46 2.42 -13.21
N ASP A 82 36.24 1.13 -12.91
CA ASP A 82 36.03 0.09 -13.91
C ASP A 82 34.58 0.01 -14.42
N ILE A 83 33.64 0.64 -13.70
CA ILE A 83 32.20 0.58 -13.97
C ILE A 83 31.74 1.83 -14.72
N ASP A 84 32.24 3.01 -14.37
CA ASP A 84 31.93 4.28 -15.07
C ASP A 84 32.11 4.16 -16.60
N GLY A 85 33.27 3.67 -17.04
CA GLY A 85 33.54 3.44 -18.47
C GLY A 85 32.66 2.37 -19.14
N LYS A 86 31.99 1.51 -18.37
CA LYS A 86 31.14 0.41 -18.87
C LYS A 86 29.65 0.74 -18.81
N ILE A 87 29.21 1.70 -18.00
CA ILE A 87 27.81 2.13 -17.90
C ILE A 87 27.25 2.51 -19.28
N PRO A 88 27.91 3.36 -20.10
CA PRO A 88 27.38 3.71 -21.42
C PRO A 88 27.30 2.54 -22.39
N GLU A 89 28.24 1.58 -22.31
CA GLU A 89 28.22 0.37 -23.15
C GLU A 89 27.09 -0.57 -22.75
N LEU A 90 26.89 -0.75 -21.45
CA LEU A 90 25.79 -1.54 -20.89
C LEU A 90 24.44 -0.92 -21.24
N ASN A 91 24.30 0.40 -21.13
CA ASN A 91 23.07 1.12 -21.46
C ASN A 91 22.69 0.90 -22.92
N ARG A 92 23.62 1.14 -23.86
CA ARG A 92 23.40 0.86 -25.30
C ARG A 92 23.00 -0.59 -25.58
N LYS A 93 23.59 -1.55 -24.86
CA LYS A 93 23.31 -2.96 -25.06
C LYS A 93 21.92 -3.34 -24.53
N ILE A 94 21.55 -2.84 -23.35
CA ILE A 94 20.26 -3.10 -22.71
C ILE A 94 19.15 -2.42 -23.52
N ASP A 95 19.33 -1.17 -23.92
CA ASP A 95 18.42 -0.42 -24.79
C ASP A 95 18.16 -1.19 -26.10
N GLY A 96 19.23 -1.65 -26.77
CA GLY A 96 19.08 -2.41 -28.00
C GLY A 96 18.34 -3.74 -27.81
N LEU A 97 18.45 -4.39 -26.64
CA LEU A 97 17.69 -5.60 -26.34
C LEU A 97 16.23 -5.30 -26.03
N GLU A 98 15.94 -4.20 -25.33
CA GLU A 98 14.58 -3.77 -25.01
C GLU A 98 13.82 -3.34 -26.27
N ASP A 99 14.46 -2.57 -27.14
CA ASP A 99 13.93 -2.18 -28.45
C ASP A 99 13.64 -3.42 -29.31
N ASP A 100 14.58 -4.37 -29.38
CA ASP A 100 14.40 -5.65 -30.08
C ASP A 100 13.20 -6.43 -29.51
N ILE A 101 13.04 -6.48 -28.18
CA ILE A 101 11.93 -7.17 -27.53
C ILE A 101 10.60 -6.49 -27.86
N THR A 102 10.55 -5.17 -27.82
CA THR A 102 9.35 -4.37 -28.06
C THR A 102 8.89 -4.46 -29.52
N ASP A 103 9.83 -4.39 -30.48
CA ASP A 103 9.55 -4.62 -31.90
C ASP A 103 9.05 -6.06 -32.14
N LEU A 104 9.70 -7.06 -31.54
CA LEU A 104 9.25 -8.45 -31.65
C LEU A 104 7.85 -8.66 -31.06
N GLU A 105 7.53 -8.05 -29.92
CA GLU A 105 6.20 -8.14 -29.30
C GLU A 105 5.12 -7.47 -30.16
N SER A 106 5.42 -6.30 -30.75
CA SER A 106 4.54 -5.63 -31.69
C SER A 106 4.26 -6.49 -32.93
N ARG A 107 5.30 -7.11 -33.51
CA ARG A 107 5.16 -8.02 -34.65
C ARG A 107 4.38 -9.29 -34.29
N ILE A 108 4.64 -9.88 -33.12
CA ILE A 108 3.91 -11.05 -32.62
C ILE A 108 2.42 -10.71 -32.46
N ASN A 109 2.09 -9.55 -31.88
CA ASN A 109 0.70 -9.13 -31.71
C ASN A 109 0.01 -8.89 -33.05
N ASN A 110 0.69 -8.25 -34.01
CA ASN A 110 0.15 -8.08 -35.35
C ASN A 110 -0.15 -9.43 -36.03
N ILE A 111 0.80 -10.37 -36.00
CA ILE A 111 0.61 -11.70 -36.61
C ILE A 111 -0.43 -12.52 -35.85
N LYS A 112 -0.55 -12.37 -34.53
CA LYS A 112 -1.64 -13.01 -33.75
C LYS A 112 -3.01 -12.52 -34.19
N ASN A 113 -3.16 -11.21 -34.41
CA ASN A 113 -4.40 -10.62 -34.91
C ASN A 113 -4.73 -11.14 -36.32
N GLN A 114 -3.73 -11.17 -37.22
CA GLN A 114 -3.88 -11.74 -38.56
C GLN A 114 -4.29 -13.22 -38.49
N ARG A 115 -3.58 -14.04 -37.71
CA ARG A 115 -3.89 -15.47 -37.53
C ARG A 115 -5.28 -15.65 -36.95
N ASP A 116 -5.70 -14.84 -35.99
CA ASP A 116 -7.03 -14.97 -35.39
C ASP A 116 -8.16 -14.70 -36.39
N PHE A 117 -7.94 -13.82 -37.37
CA PHE A 117 -8.82 -13.69 -38.54
C PHE A 117 -8.81 -14.97 -39.37
N PHE A 118 -7.65 -15.41 -39.87
CA PHE A 118 -7.55 -16.58 -40.75
C PHE A 118 -8.03 -17.88 -40.09
N ARG A 119 -7.88 -18.03 -38.77
CA ARG A 119 -8.42 -19.16 -38.00
C ARG A 119 -9.95 -19.22 -38.09
N LYS A 120 -10.64 -18.08 -38.11
CA LYS A 120 -12.11 -18.01 -38.19
C LYS A 120 -12.64 -18.44 -39.55
N VAL A 121 -11.85 -18.25 -40.61
CA VAL A 121 -12.19 -18.60 -42.00
C VAL A 121 -11.45 -19.86 -42.50
N SER A 122 -10.68 -20.54 -41.64
CA SER A 122 -9.78 -21.64 -41.97
C SER A 122 -10.44 -22.88 -42.59
N ASN A 123 -11.71 -23.11 -42.27
CA ASN A 123 -12.52 -24.22 -42.79
C ASN A 123 -13.11 -23.92 -44.19
N LEU A 124 -12.95 -22.69 -44.68
CA LEU A 124 -13.42 -22.28 -46.00
C LEU A 124 -12.35 -22.57 -47.05
N SER A 125 -12.77 -23.12 -48.18
CA SER A 125 -11.91 -23.38 -49.34
C SER A 125 -11.65 -22.12 -50.17
N LEU A 126 -11.24 -21.03 -49.53
CA LEU A 126 -10.99 -19.72 -50.14
C LEU A 126 -9.48 -19.47 -50.32
N ASP A 127 -9.12 -18.73 -51.36
CA ASP A 127 -7.81 -18.08 -51.52
C ASP A 127 -7.86 -16.66 -50.92
N TYR A 128 -6.73 -16.14 -50.48
CA TYR A 128 -6.65 -14.78 -49.96
C TYR A 128 -7.15 -13.72 -50.96
N ARG A 129 -6.95 -13.95 -52.27
CA ARG A 129 -7.42 -13.04 -53.32
C ARG A 129 -8.93 -12.94 -53.42
N ASP A 130 -9.66 -13.93 -52.91
CA ASP A 130 -11.12 -13.93 -52.96
C ASP A 130 -11.69 -12.82 -52.06
N PHE A 131 -10.95 -12.41 -51.01
CA PHE A 131 -11.38 -11.34 -50.10
C PHE A 131 -11.26 -9.93 -50.69
N ASP A 132 -10.43 -9.72 -51.72
CA ASP A 132 -10.28 -8.42 -52.39
C ASP A 132 -11.49 -8.08 -53.29
N GLY A 133 -12.39 -9.04 -53.49
CA GLY A 133 -13.48 -8.95 -54.47
C GLY A 133 -12.97 -8.97 -55.91
N THR A 134 -13.91 -9.00 -56.86
CA THR A 134 -13.62 -8.86 -58.29
C THR A 134 -14.37 -7.65 -58.84
N GLN A 135 -14.18 -7.30 -60.13
CA GLN A 135 -14.96 -6.22 -60.77
C GLN A 135 -16.47 -6.51 -60.80
N GLU A 136 -16.89 -7.74 -60.50
CA GLU A 136 -18.28 -8.21 -60.61
C GLU A 136 -18.82 -8.81 -59.30
N LEU A 137 -18.01 -8.91 -58.24
CA LEU A 137 -18.38 -9.54 -56.96
C LEU A 137 -17.72 -8.82 -55.79
N GLU A 138 -18.54 -8.37 -54.84
CA GLU A 138 -18.09 -7.88 -53.55
C GLU A 138 -18.01 -8.99 -52.51
N CYS A 139 -17.04 -8.89 -51.61
CA CYS A 139 -16.84 -9.83 -50.51
C CYS A 139 -17.08 -9.12 -49.17
N PHE A 140 -17.95 -9.68 -48.35
CA PHE A 140 -18.14 -9.29 -46.96
C PHE A 140 -17.67 -10.38 -46.01
N VAL A 141 -17.01 -10.00 -44.91
CA VAL A 141 -16.57 -10.92 -43.86
C VAL A 141 -17.08 -10.44 -42.50
N GLY A 142 -17.91 -11.25 -41.85
CA GLY A 142 -18.54 -10.86 -40.58
C GLY A 142 -19.33 -11.97 -39.90
N GLU A 143 -19.91 -11.68 -38.74
CA GLU A 143 -20.87 -12.56 -38.08
C GLU A 143 -22.29 -12.17 -38.51
N ILE A 144 -23.00 -13.10 -39.17
CA ILE A 144 -24.32 -12.85 -39.75
C ILE A 144 -25.32 -13.88 -39.22
N ASP A 145 -26.54 -13.45 -38.92
CA ASP A 145 -27.66 -14.37 -38.71
C ASP A 145 -28.23 -14.81 -40.06
N GLU A 146 -28.11 -16.10 -40.37
CA GLU A 146 -28.43 -16.64 -41.69
C GLU A 146 -29.92 -16.52 -42.04
N GLU A 147 -30.81 -16.63 -41.06
CA GLU A 147 -32.26 -16.60 -41.29
C GLU A 147 -32.75 -15.16 -41.54
N GLU A 148 -32.13 -14.20 -40.86
CA GLU A 148 -32.40 -12.77 -41.03
C GLU A 148 -31.82 -12.29 -42.37
N PHE A 149 -30.61 -12.73 -42.73
CA PHE A 149 -29.98 -12.39 -43.99
C PHE A 149 -30.76 -12.91 -45.20
N LYS A 150 -31.29 -14.14 -45.13
CA LYS A 150 -32.17 -14.70 -46.18
C LYS A 150 -33.43 -13.88 -46.42
N THR A 151 -33.90 -13.15 -45.41
CA THR A 151 -35.13 -12.35 -45.46
C THR A 151 -34.88 -10.96 -46.03
N GLU A 152 -33.73 -10.36 -45.68
CA GLU A 152 -33.34 -9.00 -46.08
C GLU A 152 -32.48 -8.96 -47.36
N ALA A 153 -31.99 -10.10 -47.84
CA ALA A 153 -31.19 -10.18 -49.07
C ALA A 153 -31.99 -9.65 -50.30
N PRO A 154 -31.40 -8.77 -51.12
CA PRO A 154 -32.10 -8.12 -52.23
C PRO A 154 -32.49 -9.10 -53.35
N ASP A 155 -31.72 -10.18 -53.54
CA ASP A 155 -32.04 -11.29 -54.44
C ASP A 155 -31.36 -12.62 -54.01
N GLU A 156 -31.62 -13.71 -54.75
CA GLU A 156 -31.05 -15.05 -54.47
C GLU A 156 -29.61 -15.23 -55.03
N ARG A 157 -28.96 -14.19 -55.56
CA ARG A 157 -27.63 -14.27 -56.21
C ARG A 157 -26.51 -13.95 -55.22
N TYR A 158 -26.47 -14.68 -54.10
CA TYR A 158 -25.39 -14.62 -53.13
C TYR A 158 -24.82 -16.02 -52.86
N GLU A 159 -23.55 -16.05 -52.43
CA GLU A 159 -22.93 -17.27 -51.88
C GLU A 159 -22.50 -16.99 -50.45
N LEU A 160 -23.10 -17.71 -49.49
CA LEU A 160 -22.80 -17.63 -48.06
C LEU A 160 -21.96 -18.84 -47.63
N MET A 161 -20.77 -18.58 -47.09
CA MET A 161 -19.86 -19.59 -46.57
C MET A 161 -19.71 -19.44 -45.05
N LYS A 162 -20.13 -20.48 -44.30
CA LYS A 162 -20.07 -20.52 -42.83
C LYS A 162 -18.68 -20.86 -42.32
N GLY A 163 -18.02 -19.91 -41.66
CA GLY A 163 -16.72 -20.13 -41.05
C GLY A 163 -16.82 -20.74 -39.65
N ASN A 164 -15.66 -20.94 -39.01
CA ASN A 164 -15.57 -21.32 -37.59
C ASN A 164 -15.95 -20.17 -36.63
N GLY A 165 -16.02 -18.93 -37.12
CA GLY A 165 -16.42 -17.77 -36.35
C GLY A 165 -16.47 -16.46 -37.13
N ALA A 166 -16.39 -16.52 -38.45
CA ALA A 166 -16.64 -15.42 -39.38
C ALA A 166 -17.22 -16.02 -40.66
N ASP A 167 -18.36 -15.53 -41.07
CA ASP A 167 -19.04 -15.95 -42.29
C ASP A 167 -18.59 -15.03 -43.43
N VAL A 168 -18.48 -15.59 -44.64
CA VAL A 168 -18.08 -14.87 -45.85
C VAL A 168 -19.25 -14.87 -46.83
N VAL A 169 -19.60 -13.69 -47.33
CA VAL A 169 -20.70 -13.53 -48.30
C VAL A 169 -20.19 -12.85 -49.55
N PHE A 170 -20.50 -13.43 -50.72
CA PHE A 170 -20.24 -12.85 -52.02
C PHE A 170 -21.53 -12.35 -52.67
N HIS A 171 -21.54 -11.13 -53.20
CA HIS A 171 -22.70 -10.55 -53.90
C HIS A 171 -22.29 -9.64 -55.08
N PRO A 172 -23.03 -9.63 -56.21
CA PRO A 172 -22.64 -8.90 -57.41
C PRO A 172 -22.98 -7.39 -57.46
N ASP A 173 -23.82 -6.88 -56.56
CA ASP A 173 -24.20 -5.45 -56.49
C ASP A 173 -23.84 -4.82 -55.14
N GLU A 174 -22.96 -3.82 -55.15
CA GLU A 174 -22.43 -3.11 -53.98
C GLU A 174 -23.47 -2.36 -53.15
N LYS A 175 -24.44 -1.71 -53.81
CA LYS A 175 -25.27 -0.70 -53.14
C LYS A 175 -26.41 -1.31 -52.33
N GLU A 176 -27.02 -2.37 -52.86
CA GLU A 176 -28.09 -3.10 -52.17
C GLU A 176 -27.51 -4.08 -51.15
N PHE A 177 -26.34 -4.64 -51.42
CA PHE A 177 -25.62 -5.54 -50.52
C PHE A 177 -25.18 -4.89 -49.22
N ASN A 178 -24.52 -3.72 -49.28
CA ASN A 178 -24.04 -3.04 -48.08
C ASN A 178 -25.18 -2.63 -47.13
N ARG A 179 -26.37 -2.29 -47.67
CA ARG A 179 -27.55 -2.01 -46.84
C ARG A 179 -28.07 -3.25 -46.11
N ALA A 180 -28.22 -4.37 -46.83
CA ALA A 180 -28.69 -5.63 -46.24
C ALA A 180 -27.70 -6.17 -45.18
N ILE A 181 -26.40 -5.96 -45.40
CA ILE A 181 -25.35 -6.35 -44.47
C ILE A 181 -25.31 -5.45 -43.23
N ASP A 182 -25.51 -4.14 -43.37
CA ASP A 182 -25.54 -3.20 -42.22
C ASP A 182 -26.68 -3.53 -41.24
N ASP A 183 -27.83 -3.99 -41.75
CA ASP A 183 -29.00 -4.30 -40.93
C ASP A 183 -28.89 -5.66 -40.21
N VAL A 184 -28.11 -6.61 -40.75
CA VAL A 184 -28.07 -8.00 -40.26
C VAL A 184 -26.72 -8.40 -39.63
N SER A 185 -25.65 -7.67 -39.92
CA SER A 185 -24.32 -8.00 -39.39
C SER A 185 -24.22 -7.67 -37.89
N ARG A 186 -23.81 -8.66 -37.10
CA ARG A 186 -23.51 -8.47 -35.67
C ARG A 186 -22.11 -7.90 -35.46
N LYS A 187 -21.21 -8.23 -36.37
CA LYS A 187 -19.80 -7.81 -36.32
C LYS A 187 -19.17 -7.89 -37.70
N VAL A 188 -18.52 -6.81 -38.12
CA VAL A 188 -17.71 -6.76 -39.35
C VAL A 188 -16.25 -7.05 -39.01
N PHE A 189 -15.58 -7.87 -39.82
CA PHE A 189 -14.14 -8.10 -39.71
C PHE A 189 -13.43 -7.46 -40.89
N GLU A 190 -12.49 -6.55 -40.60
CA GLU A 190 -11.56 -6.05 -41.61
C GLU A 190 -10.60 -7.17 -42.01
N VAL A 191 -10.43 -7.35 -43.32
CA VAL A 191 -9.50 -8.32 -43.88
C VAL A 191 -8.07 -7.80 -43.64
N PRO A 192 -7.21 -8.54 -42.93
CA PRO A 192 -5.86 -8.08 -42.66
C PRO A 192 -5.03 -8.05 -43.95
N ASN A 193 -4.39 -6.91 -44.22
CA ASN A 193 -3.47 -6.80 -45.35
C ASN A 193 -2.20 -7.65 -45.09
N ILE A 194 -2.00 -8.69 -45.88
CA ILE A 194 -0.85 -9.61 -45.81
C ILE A 194 -0.15 -9.74 -47.16
N ASP A 195 1.18 -9.77 -47.13
CA ASP A 195 2.04 -10.03 -48.30
C ASP A 195 2.25 -11.55 -48.50
N LEU A 196 1.16 -12.31 -48.49
CA LEU A 196 1.14 -13.75 -48.69
C LEU A 196 0.04 -14.12 -49.68
N SER A 197 0.28 -15.19 -50.45
CA SER A 197 -0.71 -15.75 -51.38
C SER A 197 -0.90 -17.24 -51.14
N GLY A 198 -2.09 -17.73 -51.51
CA GLY A 198 -2.51 -19.12 -51.37
C GLY A 198 -3.80 -19.27 -50.57
N HIS A 199 -4.16 -20.53 -50.31
CA HIS A 199 -5.36 -20.86 -49.55
C HIS A 199 -5.28 -20.38 -48.10
N VAL A 200 -6.43 -20.00 -47.55
CA VAL A 200 -6.57 -19.52 -46.17
C VAL A 200 -5.94 -20.46 -45.15
N SER A 201 -6.11 -21.78 -45.32
CA SER A 201 -5.52 -22.79 -44.43
C SER A 201 -3.99 -22.86 -44.51
N GLU A 202 -3.41 -22.65 -45.70
CA GLU A 202 -1.95 -22.56 -45.87
C GLU A 202 -1.38 -21.27 -45.27
N ILE A 203 -2.12 -20.16 -45.39
CA ILE A 203 -1.76 -18.87 -44.80
C ILE A 203 -1.80 -18.95 -43.28
N GLU A 204 -2.84 -19.54 -42.70
CA GLU A 204 -2.91 -19.77 -41.25
C GLU A 204 -1.70 -20.57 -40.77
N GLN A 205 -1.35 -21.65 -41.48
CA GLN A 205 -0.19 -22.48 -41.12
C GLN A 205 1.14 -21.71 -41.22
N LYS A 206 1.33 -20.89 -42.27
CA LYS A 206 2.50 -20.00 -42.41
C LYS A 206 2.58 -19.00 -41.26
N LEU A 207 1.47 -18.37 -40.87
CA LEU A 207 1.41 -17.43 -39.75
C LEU A 207 1.73 -18.13 -38.42
N VAL A 208 1.28 -19.37 -38.22
CA VAL A 208 1.63 -20.19 -37.04
C VAL A 208 3.15 -20.43 -36.98
N ASP A 209 3.78 -20.73 -38.10
CA ASP A 209 5.23 -20.99 -38.13
C ASP A 209 6.06 -19.70 -37.96
N MET A 210 5.60 -18.57 -38.54
CA MET A 210 6.17 -17.24 -38.28
C MET A 210 6.07 -16.85 -36.80
N LEU A 211 4.91 -17.10 -36.15
CA LEU A 211 4.73 -16.85 -34.72
C LEU A 211 5.72 -17.66 -33.88
N LYS A 212 5.89 -18.95 -34.17
CA LYS A 212 6.86 -19.80 -33.46
C LYS A 212 8.29 -19.26 -33.59
N GLU A 213 8.67 -18.78 -34.77
CA GLU A 213 10.01 -18.22 -34.99
C GLU A 213 10.21 -16.92 -34.20
N LEU A 214 9.25 -16.00 -34.26
CA LEU A 214 9.32 -14.72 -33.55
C LEU A 214 9.27 -14.91 -32.03
N GLU A 215 8.42 -15.81 -31.52
CA GLU A 215 8.38 -16.15 -30.09
C GLU A 215 9.68 -16.76 -29.61
N LYS A 216 10.35 -17.58 -30.45
CA LYS A 216 11.69 -18.11 -30.17
C LYS A 216 12.74 -16.99 -30.14
N LYS A 217 12.73 -16.06 -31.10
CA LYS A 217 13.63 -14.89 -31.12
C LYS A 217 13.44 -14.04 -29.87
N ARG A 218 12.19 -13.70 -29.52
CA ARG A 218 11.85 -12.94 -28.31
C ARG A 218 12.33 -13.64 -27.04
N LYS A 219 12.11 -14.96 -26.94
CA LYS A 219 12.59 -15.76 -25.80
C LYS A 219 14.12 -15.74 -25.68
N ASN A 220 14.84 -15.77 -26.80
CA ASN A 220 16.29 -15.67 -26.79
C ASN A 220 16.76 -14.29 -26.33
N ARG A 221 16.12 -13.21 -26.77
CA ARG A 221 16.43 -11.84 -26.32
C ARG A 221 16.15 -11.63 -24.84
N LYS A 222 15.00 -12.09 -24.34
CA LYS A 222 14.68 -12.05 -22.89
C LYS A 222 15.72 -12.82 -22.06
N LYS A 223 16.15 -14.00 -22.53
CA LYS A 223 17.23 -14.76 -21.86
C LYS A 223 18.58 -14.04 -21.89
N GLU A 224 18.87 -13.31 -22.96
CA GLU A 224 20.09 -12.49 -23.04
C GLU A 224 20.06 -11.35 -22.02
N LEU A 225 18.91 -10.69 -21.88
CA LEU A 225 18.67 -9.67 -20.87
C LEU A 225 18.75 -10.23 -19.43
N GLU A 226 18.13 -11.39 -19.18
CA GLU A 226 18.23 -12.10 -17.89
C GLU A 226 19.68 -12.42 -17.52
N ARG A 227 20.51 -12.84 -18.49
CA ARG A 227 21.94 -13.10 -18.26
C ARG A 227 22.72 -11.83 -17.89
N LEU A 228 22.36 -10.69 -18.48
CA LEU A 228 22.96 -9.40 -18.10
C LEU A 228 22.54 -9.01 -16.68
N SER A 229 21.27 -9.21 -16.32
CA SER A 229 20.78 -8.94 -14.96
C SER A 229 21.51 -9.78 -13.92
N VAL A 230 21.58 -11.10 -14.10
CA VAL A 230 22.31 -12.01 -13.18
C VAL A 230 23.77 -11.58 -12.97
N LYS A 231 24.40 -11.08 -14.03
CA LYS A 231 25.82 -10.73 -14.03
C LYS A 231 26.11 -9.36 -13.41
N TRP A 232 25.27 -8.36 -13.66
CA TRP A 232 25.60 -6.96 -13.37
C TRP A 232 24.72 -6.32 -12.30
N LYS A 233 23.49 -6.82 -12.06
CA LYS A 233 22.51 -6.09 -11.24
C LYS A 233 23.02 -5.78 -9.83
N ALA A 234 23.57 -6.76 -9.12
CA ALA A 234 24.10 -6.52 -7.77
C ALA A 234 25.27 -5.52 -7.73
N SER A 235 26.21 -5.60 -8.68
CA SER A 235 27.31 -4.64 -8.75
C SER A 235 26.83 -3.24 -9.14
N LEU A 236 25.78 -3.13 -9.98
CA LEU A 236 25.18 -1.85 -10.31
C LEU A 236 24.39 -1.25 -9.13
N GLU A 237 23.71 -2.08 -8.32
CA GLU A 237 23.03 -1.66 -7.09
C GLU A 237 24.03 -1.15 -6.05
N GLU A 238 25.17 -1.83 -5.86
CA GLU A 238 26.22 -1.36 -4.95
C GLU A 238 26.85 -0.05 -5.43
N VAL A 239 27.09 0.10 -6.73
CA VAL A 239 27.57 1.38 -7.28
C VAL A 239 26.51 2.47 -7.14
N GLU A 240 25.22 2.14 -7.24
CA GLU A 240 24.13 3.09 -7.06
C GLU A 240 24.08 3.62 -5.62
N GLU A 241 24.24 2.74 -4.64
CA GLU A 241 24.33 3.09 -3.21
C GLU A 241 25.54 4.01 -2.96
N PHE A 242 26.72 3.62 -3.46
CA PHE A 242 27.94 4.42 -3.36
C PHE A 242 27.83 5.79 -4.06
N MET A 243 27.17 5.85 -5.22
CA MET A 243 26.96 7.09 -5.96
C MET A 243 25.95 7.99 -5.25
N THR A 244 24.89 7.43 -4.68
CA THR A 244 23.92 8.15 -3.87
C THR A 244 24.61 8.81 -2.68
N GLU A 245 25.45 8.07 -1.95
CA GLU A 245 26.29 8.61 -0.88
C GLU A 245 27.14 9.80 -1.34
N LYS A 246 27.81 9.68 -2.50
CA LYS A 246 28.63 10.75 -3.06
C LYS A 246 27.83 11.99 -3.45
N VAL A 247 26.67 11.82 -4.08
CA VAL A 247 25.79 12.94 -4.45
C VAL A 247 25.30 13.66 -3.20
N GLU A 248 24.84 12.93 -2.18
CA GLU A 248 24.38 13.53 -0.92
C GLU A 248 25.50 14.35 -0.25
N LYS A 249 26.73 13.85 -0.23
CA LYS A 249 27.91 14.59 0.26
C LYS A 249 28.25 15.80 -0.61
N ALA A 250 28.12 15.70 -1.92
CA ALA A 250 28.43 16.79 -2.85
C ALA A 250 27.41 17.93 -2.81
N GLU A 251 26.14 17.61 -2.58
CA GLU A 251 25.02 18.58 -2.49
C GLU A 251 24.82 19.15 -1.08
N ALA A 252 25.36 18.50 -0.04
CA ALA A 252 25.28 18.98 1.34
C ALA A 252 25.62 20.48 1.54
N PRO A 253 26.64 21.07 0.87
CA PRO A 253 26.96 22.49 0.99
C PRO A 253 25.80 23.44 0.64
N ILE A 254 24.85 23.04 -0.20
CA ILE A 254 23.68 23.86 -0.58
C ILE A 254 22.86 24.22 0.65
N ASN A 255 22.85 23.36 1.66
CA ASN A 255 22.11 23.58 2.91
C ASN A 255 22.89 24.46 3.90
N PHE A 256 24.15 24.81 3.62
CA PHE A 256 25.00 25.59 4.51
C PHE A 256 25.12 27.04 4.04
N ALA A 257 25.32 27.95 5.00
CA ALA A 257 25.75 29.30 4.69
C ALA A 257 27.26 29.34 4.46
N THR A 258 27.70 30.09 3.45
CA THR A 258 29.12 30.24 3.13
C THR A 258 29.50 31.71 2.95
N THR A 259 30.80 31.96 3.12
CA THR A 259 31.47 33.22 2.80
C THR A 259 32.71 32.89 1.95
N GLU A 260 33.51 33.90 1.61
CA GLU A 260 34.78 33.66 0.89
C GLU A 260 35.72 32.66 1.59
N SER A 261 35.69 32.58 2.93
CA SER A 261 36.69 31.81 3.70
C SER A 261 36.11 30.87 4.76
N ALA A 262 34.84 31.00 5.13
CA ALA A 262 34.21 30.23 6.20
C ALA A 262 32.86 29.65 5.76
N PHE A 263 32.47 28.56 6.42
CA PHE A 263 31.14 27.97 6.31
C PHE A 263 30.45 27.96 7.67
N PHE A 264 29.13 27.89 7.62
CA PHE A 264 28.26 27.86 8.77
C PHE A 264 27.09 26.92 8.50
N ALA A 265 26.96 25.88 9.31
CA ALA A 265 25.90 24.88 9.22
C ALA A 265 25.08 24.87 10.51
N LYS A 266 23.77 24.68 10.38
CA LYS A 266 22.84 24.48 11.50
C LYS A 266 22.14 23.15 11.36
N GLY A 267 21.83 22.54 12.49
CA GLY A 267 21.05 21.32 12.52
C GLY A 267 20.69 20.88 13.92
N TRP A 268 19.98 19.76 13.98
CA TRP A 268 19.49 19.17 15.21
C TRP A 268 20.16 17.83 15.48
N VAL A 269 20.51 17.61 16.74
CA VAL A 269 21.11 16.37 17.22
C VAL A 269 20.37 15.89 18.47
N PRO A 270 20.18 14.57 18.67
CA PRO A 270 19.73 14.05 19.95
C PRO A 270 20.69 14.46 21.06
N SER A 271 20.17 15.05 22.15
CA SER A 271 20.99 15.64 23.22
C SER A 271 21.97 14.66 23.85
N GLU A 272 21.64 13.36 23.87
CA GLU A 272 22.51 12.28 24.38
C GLU A 272 23.73 12.04 23.48
N ASN A 273 23.62 12.36 22.18
CA ASN A 273 24.64 12.11 21.17
C ASN A 273 25.50 13.34 20.86
N TYR A 274 25.21 14.50 21.47
CA TYR A 274 25.98 15.74 21.25
C TYR A 274 27.47 15.56 21.53
N GLY A 275 27.83 14.93 22.65
CA GLY A 275 29.25 14.72 23.00
C GLY A 275 30.00 13.86 21.98
N LYS A 276 29.32 12.87 21.38
CA LYS A 276 29.90 12.03 20.32
C LYS A 276 30.14 12.83 19.04
N LEU A 277 29.19 13.69 18.67
CA LEU A 277 29.34 14.58 17.51
C LEU A 277 30.54 15.53 17.71
N GLU A 278 30.62 16.18 18.87
CA GLU A 278 31.67 17.15 19.18
C GLU A 278 33.07 16.50 19.15
N GLU A 279 33.23 15.35 19.80
CA GLU A 279 34.51 14.62 19.84
C GLU A 279 35.00 14.24 18.45
N ARG A 280 34.10 13.68 17.62
CA ARG A 280 34.43 13.13 16.31
C ARG A 280 34.75 14.22 15.29
N LEU A 281 33.98 15.30 15.29
CA LEU A 281 34.26 16.45 14.45
C LEU A 281 35.56 17.17 14.87
N ALA A 282 35.85 17.27 16.17
CA ALA A 282 37.12 17.81 16.65
C ALA A 282 38.32 16.95 16.20
N GLN A 283 38.18 15.62 16.20
CA GLN A 283 39.21 14.70 15.69
C GLN A 283 39.42 14.85 14.17
N ALA A 284 38.35 14.90 13.39
CA ALA A 284 38.41 15.02 11.92
C ALA A 284 39.03 16.34 11.44
N THR A 285 38.90 17.42 12.23
CA THR A 285 39.34 18.77 11.85
C THR A 285 40.54 19.28 12.64
N GLU A 286 41.18 18.43 13.45
CA GLU A 286 42.25 18.81 14.38
C GLU A 286 41.85 19.97 15.33
N GLY A 287 40.57 20.04 15.70
CA GLY A 287 40.01 21.07 16.58
C GLY A 287 39.89 22.47 15.95
N LYS A 288 39.89 22.57 14.61
CA LYS A 288 39.81 23.86 13.90
C LYS A 288 38.39 24.40 13.71
N ILE A 289 37.38 23.63 14.10
CA ILE A 289 35.97 24.02 14.00
C ILE A 289 35.41 24.42 15.37
N HIS A 290 34.41 25.28 15.34
CA HIS A 290 33.68 25.70 16.52
C HIS A 290 32.25 25.16 16.47
N ILE A 291 31.84 24.43 17.50
CA ILE A 291 30.50 23.88 17.65
C ILE A 291 29.84 24.56 18.85
N GLN A 292 28.66 25.13 18.65
CA GLN A 292 27.91 25.80 19.70
C GLN A 292 26.49 25.22 19.82
N GLN A 293 26.00 25.11 21.06
CA GLN A 293 24.59 24.80 21.32
C GLN A 293 23.77 26.08 21.24
N GLU A 294 22.67 26.03 20.50
CA GLU A 294 21.71 27.14 20.38
C GLU A 294 20.36 26.72 20.98
N GLU A 295 19.58 27.70 21.43
CA GLU A 295 18.14 27.51 21.62
C GLU A 295 17.46 27.64 20.26
N GLY A 296 16.54 26.72 19.97
CA GLY A 296 15.81 26.70 18.72
C GLY A 296 14.35 26.38 18.96
N ASP A 297 13.50 26.98 18.13
CA ASP A 297 12.08 26.66 18.08
C ASP A 297 11.85 25.47 17.13
N ASN A 298 10.79 24.70 17.38
CA ASN A 298 10.34 23.58 16.54
C ASN A 298 11.43 22.51 16.25
N PRO A 299 12.00 21.86 17.28
CA PRO A 299 12.87 20.71 17.09
C PRO A 299 12.18 19.59 16.29
N PRO A 300 12.93 18.83 15.47
CA PRO A 300 12.41 17.65 14.83
C PRO A 300 12.13 16.55 15.85
N VAL A 301 11.23 15.64 15.49
CA VAL A 301 10.75 14.58 16.37
C VAL A 301 11.44 13.28 16.01
N LYS A 302 12.18 12.75 16.99
CA LYS A 302 12.70 11.40 17.00
C LYS A 302 11.90 10.58 18.01
N HIS A 303 11.21 9.56 17.53
CA HIS A 303 10.51 8.61 18.40
C HIS A 303 11.52 7.85 19.27
N ASP A 304 11.16 7.64 20.54
CA ASP A 304 11.98 6.91 21.52
C ASP A 304 11.13 5.87 22.26
N ASN A 305 10.48 5.01 21.48
CA ASN A 305 9.61 3.98 22.01
C ASN A 305 10.33 2.65 22.23
N PRO A 306 10.01 1.94 23.33
CA PRO A 306 10.60 0.65 23.62
C PRO A 306 9.95 -0.47 22.80
N GLY A 307 10.78 -1.42 22.35
CA GLY A 307 10.39 -2.75 21.88
C GLY A 307 9.10 -2.80 21.07
N PRO A 308 7.99 -3.37 21.59
CA PRO A 308 6.74 -3.54 20.83
C PRO A 308 6.08 -2.26 20.33
N VAL A 309 6.24 -1.14 21.05
CA VAL A 309 5.59 0.13 20.72
C VAL A 309 6.19 0.73 19.44
N LYS A 310 7.48 0.48 19.17
CA LYS A 310 8.18 0.97 17.99
C LYS A 310 7.47 0.59 16.68
N HIS A 311 6.90 -0.61 16.62
CA HIS A 311 6.23 -1.09 15.41
C HIS A 311 4.94 -0.31 15.07
N PHE A 312 4.44 0.51 16.00
CA PHE A 312 3.24 1.32 15.81
C PHE A 312 3.56 2.79 15.48
N GLU A 313 4.83 3.19 15.47
CA GLU A 313 5.27 4.55 15.12
C GLU A 313 4.89 4.90 13.68
N ASP A 314 5.11 3.98 12.74
CA ASP A 314 4.72 4.19 11.33
C ASP A 314 3.21 4.40 11.19
N LEU A 315 2.39 3.69 11.98
CA LEU A 315 0.94 3.91 11.99
C LEU A 315 0.57 5.28 12.57
N THR A 316 1.38 5.87 13.43
CA THR A 316 1.17 7.25 13.89
C THR A 316 1.55 8.23 12.79
N ASP A 317 2.74 8.05 12.21
CA ASP A 317 3.33 8.97 11.23
C ASP A 317 2.51 9.06 9.92
N LEU A 318 1.71 8.04 9.60
CA LEU A 318 0.80 8.05 8.45
C LEU A 318 -0.23 9.20 8.47
N VAL A 319 -0.61 9.70 9.66
CA VAL A 319 -1.52 10.86 9.78
C VAL A 319 -0.73 12.15 9.71
N SER A 320 0.18 12.29 10.65
CA SER A 320 1.09 13.40 10.82
C SER A 320 2.08 13.00 11.89
N VAL A 321 3.26 13.61 11.89
CA VAL A 321 4.24 13.42 12.96
C VAL A 321 3.79 14.23 14.19
N PRO A 322 3.92 13.69 15.42
CA PRO A 322 3.53 14.40 16.63
C PRO A 322 4.28 15.73 16.74
N SER A 323 3.67 16.75 17.35
CA SER A 323 4.44 17.92 17.74
C SER A 323 5.40 17.56 18.88
N TYR A 324 6.56 18.20 18.96
CA TYR A 324 7.63 17.81 19.89
C TYR A 324 7.23 17.82 21.38
N ASN A 325 6.30 18.69 21.76
CA ASN A 325 5.78 18.79 23.13
C ASN A 325 4.53 17.94 23.38
N GLU A 326 4.09 17.15 22.40
CA GLU A 326 2.95 16.25 22.53
C GLU A 326 3.38 14.87 23.03
N LEU A 327 2.41 14.17 23.63
CA LEU A 327 2.52 12.75 23.86
C LEU A 327 2.44 11.98 22.54
N ASP A 328 3.32 11.00 22.40
CA ASP A 328 3.27 10.05 21.28
C ASP A 328 2.09 9.07 21.44
N PRO A 329 1.14 9.03 20.49
CA PRO A 329 -0.02 8.15 20.57
C PRO A 329 0.29 6.67 20.27
N SER A 330 1.50 6.33 19.79
CA SER A 330 1.88 4.98 19.38
C SER A 330 1.67 3.93 20.47
N PHE A 331 1.89 4.30 21.74
CA PHE A 331 1.60 3.42 22.89
C PHE A 331 0.11 3.10 23.04
N VAL A 332 -0.75 4.08 22.79
CA VAL A 332 -2.20 3.87 22.86
C VAL A 332 -2.63 2.97 21.73
N ILE A 333 -2.15 3.21 20.50
CA ILE A 333 -2.43 2.36 19.34
C ILE A 333 -2.00 0.91 19.63
N LEU A 334 -0.81 0.67 20.17
CA LEU A 334 -0.36 -0.69 20.56
C LEU A 334 -1.39 -1.40 21.45
N LEU A 335 -1.99 -0.68 22.40
CA LEU A 335 -2.94 -1.26 23.34
C LEU A 335 -4.32 -1.47 22.70
N THR A 336 -4.86 -0.48 21.99
CA THR A 336 -6.27 -0.44 21.60
C THR A 336 -6.51 -0.94 20.18
N PHE A 337 -5.60 -0.70 19.23
CA PHE A 337 -5.77 -1.11 17.84
C PHE A 337 -5.83 -2.64 17.68
N PRO A 338 -4.87 -3.44 18.21
CA PRO A 338 -5.00 -4.89 18.18
C PRO A 338 -6.27 -5.41 18.84
N LEU A 339 -6.70 -4.80 19.95
CA LEU A 339 -7.93 -5.18 20.64
C LEU A 339 -9.17 -4.93 19.80
N PHE A 340 -9.27 -3.77 19.14
CA PHE A 340 -10.43 -3.45 18.29
C PHE A 340 -10.44 -4.34 17.06
N PHE A 341 -9.30 -4.50 16.39
CA PHE A 341 -9.16 -5.39 15.24
C PHE A 341 -9.53 -6.84 15.60
N GLY A 342 -9.00 -7.31 16.73
CA GLY A 342 -9.27 -8.65 17.25
C GLY A 342 -10.73 -8.87 17.60
N PHE A 343 -11.37 -7.91 18.27
CA PHE A 343 -12.78 -8.00 18.63
C PHE A 343 -13.71 -7.91 17.40
N MET A 344 -13.38 -7.05 16.43
CA MET A 344 -14.11 -6.88 15.17
C MET A 344 -14.12 -8.17 14.35
N ILE A 345 -12.98 -8.84 14.18
CA ILE A 345 -12.93 -10.08 13.39
C ILE A 345 -13.34 -11.28 14.24
N GLY A 346 -12.76 -11.41 15.43
CA GLY A 346 -13.09 -12.38 16.48
C GLY A 346 -13.22 -13.83 16.01
N ASP A 347 -12.33 -14.30 15.15
CA ASP A 347 -12.39 -15.66 14.59
C ASP A 347 -10.98 -16.22 14.46
N ALA A 348 -10.74 -17.38 15.06
CA ALA A 348 -9.41 -17.95 15.18
C ALA A 348 -8.84 -18.42 13.83
N GLY A 349 -9.71 -18.88 12.92
CA GLY A 349 -9.32 -19.28 11.56
C GLY A 349 -8.79 -18.09 10.76
N TYR A 350 -9.57 -17.00 10.73
CA TYR A 350 -9.13 -15.76 10.06
C TYR A 350 -7.95 -15.09 10.78
N GLY A 351 -7.83 -15.25 12.10
CA GLY A 351 -6.66 -14.83 12.87
C GLY A 351 -5.37 -15.54 12.44
N LEU A 352 -5.42 -16.86 12.23
CA LEU A 352 -4.28 -17.64 11.75
C LEU A 352 -3.92 -17.33 10.29
N THR A 353 -4.91 -17.18 9.40
CA THR A 353 -4.64 -16.86 8.00
C THR A 353 -4.08 -15.44 7.85
N SER A 354 -4.63 -14.46 8.57
CA SER A 354 -4.09 -13.10 8.59
C SER A 354 -2.67 -13.04 9.16
N LEU A 355 -2.36 -13.80 10.21
CA LEU A 355 -1.00 -13.88 10.76
C LEU A 355 0.00 -14.39 9.71
N ALA A 356 -0.38 -15.43 8.95
CA ALA A 356 0.45 -15.97 7.88
C ALA A 356 0.65 -14.95 6.74
N VAL A 357 -0.40 -14.24 6.35
CA VAL A 357 -0.35 -13.20 5.32
C VAL A 357 0.56 -12.04 5.76
N PHE A 358 0.44 -11.56 6.99
CA PHE A 358 1.28 -10.46 7.49
C PHE A 358 2.73 -10.89 7.69
N TYR A 359 2.98 -12.13 8.13
CA TYR A 359 4.34 -12.67 8.20
C TYR A 359 5.00 -12.77 6.80
N ALA A 360 4.24 -13.17 5.78
CA ALA A 360 4.72 -13.18 4.40
C ALA A 360 4.95 -11.75 3.87
N GLY A 361 4.03 -10.83 4.15
CA GLY A 361 4.16 -9.41 3.78
C GLY A 361 5.39 -8.75 4.38
N MET A 362 5.70 -9.02 5.66
CA MET A 362 6.91 -8.54 6.33
C MET A 362 8.20 -8.96 5.60
N LYS A 363 8.23 -10.16 4.99
CA LYS A 363 9.39 -10.63 4.22
C LYS A 363 9.44 -10.06 2.81
N MET A 364 8.27 -9.87 2.20
CA MET A 364 8.16 -9.37 0.82
C MET A 364 8.41 -7.86 0.73
N PHE A 365 8.08 -7.11 1.79
CA PHE A 365 8.22 -5.66 1.85
C PHE A 365 9.01 -5.24 3.10
N PRO A 366 10.36 -5.35 3.08
CA PRO A 366 11.20 -4.99 4.22
C PRO A 366 11.00 -3.54 4.69
N GLY A 367 10.76 -2.60 3.78
CA GLY A 367 10.53 -1.18 4.11
C GLY A 367 9.23 -0.92 4.88
N ALA A 368 8.25 -1.84 4.85
CA ALA A 368 7.00 -1.74 5.61
C ALA A 368 6.92 -2.80 6.73
N ALA A 369 8.06 -3.39 7.11
CA ALA A 369 8.09 -4.51 8.05
C ALA A 369 7.48 -4.17 9.41
N ASP A 370 7.63 -2.93 9.89
CA ASP A 370 7.09 -2.52 11.18
C ASP A 370 5.55 -2.39 11.15
N ILE A 371 4.97 -1.88 10.05
CA ILE A 371 3.52 -1.95 9.80
C ILE A 371 3.05 -3.40 9.83
N PHE A 372 3.71 -4.33 9.14
CA PHE A 372 3.32 -5.74 9.15
C PHE A 372 3.41 -6.37 10.55
N LYS A 373 4.45 -6.04 11.34
CA LYS A 373 4.54 -6.50 12.74
C LYS A 373 3.40 -5.98 13.58
N SER A 374 3.00 -4.71 13.42
CA SER A 374 1.84 -4.12 14.12
C SER A 374 0.55 -4.92 13.82
N LEU A 375 0.36 -5.32 12.56
CA LEU A 375 -0.78 -6.12 12.12
C LEU A 375 -0.70 -7.57 12.63
N MET A 376 0.50 -8.12 12.81
CA MET A 376 0.67 -9.43 13.45
C MET A 376 0.18 -9.42 14.91
N TYR A 377 0.41 -8.35 15.67
CA TYR A 377 -0.18 -8.20 17.02
C TYR A 377 -1.72 -8.21 16.95
N ALA A 378 -2.28 -7.55 15.95
CA ALA A 378 -3.72 -7.54 15.70
C ALA A 378 -4.26 -8.94 15.36
N SER A 379 -3.55 -9.72 14.54
CA SER A 379 -3.88 -11.12 14.27
C SER A 379 -3.82 -12.00 15.51
N VAL A 380 -2.83 -11.81 16.39
CA VAL A 380 -2.75 -12.54 17.66
C VAL A 380 -3.96 -12.21 18.53
N ALA A 381 -4.37 -10.94 18.61
CA ALA A 381 -5.58 -10.55 19.32
C ALA A 381 -6.83 -11.18 18.68
N THR A 382 -6.93 -11.25 17.34
CA THR A 382 -8.01 -11.94 16.63
C THR A 382 -8.08 -13.42 16.98
N ILE A 383 -6.94 -14.10 17.12
CA ILE A 383 -6.90 -15.51 17.55
C ILE A 383 -7.42 -15.63 18.98
N ILE A 384 -6.97 -14.76 19.90
CA ILE A 384 -7.42 -14.77 21.30
C ILE A 384 -8.93 -14.55 21.39
N PHE A 385 -9.47 -13.53 20.71
CA PHE A 385 -10.91 -13.27 20.67
C PHE A 385 -11.67 -14.38 19.94
N GLY A 386 -11.13 -14.94 18.86
CA GLY A 386 -11.73 -16.08 18.16
C GLY A 386 -11.85 -17.32 19.04
N LEU A 387 -10.83 -17.61 19.85
CA LEU A 387 -10.91 -18.67 20.87
C LEU A 387 -11.87 -18.31 22.01
N ALA A 388 -11.96 -17.04 22.42
CA ALA A 388 -12.94 -16.62 23.42
C ALA A 388 -14.39 -16.74 22.91
N PHE A 389 -14.62 -16.44 21.62
CA PHE A 389 -15.93 -16.55 20.98
C PHE A 389 -16.28 -17.96 20.53
N GLY A 390 -15.25 -18.78 20.30
CA GLY A 390 -15.37 -20.16 19.84
C GLY A 390 -15.62 -20.30 18.34
N ASP A 391 -15.20 -19.32 17.53
CA ASP A 391 -15.41 -19.31 16.08
C ASP A 391 -14.10 -19.54 15.33
N ALA A 392 -14.07 -20.47 14.36
CA ALA A 392 -13.02 -20.58 13.35
C ALA A 392 -13.63 -20.77 11.95
N PHE A 393 -13.28 -19.89 11.02
CA PHE A 393 -13.88 -19.86 9.67
C PHE A 393 -15.43 -19.83 9.71
N GLY A 394 -16.01 -19.23 10.75
CA GLY A 394 -17.45 -19.24 11.00
C GLY A 394 -18.03 -20.56 11.51
N TYR A 395 -17.23 -21.60 11.74
CA TYR A 395 -17.64 -22.83 12.41
C TYR A 395 -17.42 -22.74 13.91
N VAL A 396 -18.32 -23.35 14.68
CA VAL A 396 -18.20 -23.43 16.14
C VAL A 396 -17.18 -24.50 16.53
N ILE A 397 -16.11 -24.08 17.23
CA ILE A 397 -14.97 -24.92 17.65
C ILE A 397 -15.26 -25.67 18.96
N PHE A 398 -15.97 -25.04 19.89
CA PHE A 398 -16.14 -25.54 21.27
C PHE A 398 -17.54 -26.12 21.52
N GLY A 399 -17.66 -27.02 22.50
CA GLY A 399 -18.92 -27.62 22.92
C GLY A 399 -19.30 -28.96 22.23
N HIS A 400 -20.32 -29.63 22.78
CA HIS A 400 -20.77 -30.97 22.36
C HIS A 400 -21.39 -31.03 20.95
N HIS A 401 -21.64 -29.88 20.32
CA HIS A 401 -22.13 -29.72 18.96
C HIS A 401 -21.12 -28.96 18.09
N SER A 402 -19.81 -29.20 18.30
CA SER A 402 -18.78 -28.58 17.46
C SER A 402 -19.01 -28.96 15.99
N GLU A 403 -19.36 -27.97 15.19
CA GLU A 403 -19.50 -28.11 13.74
C GLU A 403 -18.14 -28.44 13.11
N LEU A 404 -17.06 -27.90 13.68
CA LEU A 404 -15.71 -28.21 13.26
C LEU A 404 -15.37 -29.69 13.48
N ALA A 405 -15.76 -30.28 14.62
CA ALA A 405 -15.57 -31.72 14.88
C ALA A 405 -16.42 -32.58 13.93
N HIS A 406 -17.63 -32.16 13.59
CA HIS A 406 -18.48 -32.86 12.62
C HIS A 406 -17.91 -32.80 11.19
N VAL A 407 -17.33 -31.67 10.80
CA VAL A 407 -16.77 -31.45 9.45
C VAL A 407 -15.36 -32.04 9.30
N THR A 408 -14.52 -31.97 10.33
CA THR A 408 -13.11 -32.38 10.26
C THR A 408 -12.79 -33.71 10.94
N GLY A 409 -13.68 -34.23 11.78
CA GLY A 409 -13.46 -35.43 12.60
C GLY A 409 -12.51 -35.23 13.79
N VAL A 410 -12.14 -33.98 14.11
CA VAL A 410 -11.18 -33.63 15.17
C VAL A 410 -11.93 -33.22 16.44
N HIS A 411 -12.03 -34.13 17.41
CA HIS A 411 -12.76 -33.93 18.68
C HIS A 411 -11.92 -33.27 19.80
N LEU A 412 -10.97 -32.39 19.46
CA LEU A 412 -9.98 -31.88 20.44
C LEU A 412 -10.57 -30.93 21.49
N PHE A 413 -11.72 -30.31 21.21
CA PHE A 413 -12.21 -29.11 21.92
C PHE A 413 -13.66 -29.22 22.44
N GLU A 414 -14.28 -30.39 22.33
CA GLU A 414 -15.70 -30.61 22.68
C GLU A 414 -16.00 -30.50 24.18
N GLU A 415 -14.99 -30.72 25.03
CA GLU A 415 -15.11 -30.63 26.49
C GLU A 415 -15.02 -29.19 27.03
N ILE A 416 -14.61 -28.23 26.20
CA ILE A 416 -14.48 -26.83 26.62
C ILE A 416 -15.81 -26.11 26.38
N PRO A 417 -16.41 -25.47 27.39
CA PRO A 417 -17.65 -24.71 27.22
C PRO A 417 -17.40 -23.45 26.40
N ILE A 418 -18.35 -23.11 25.52
CA ILE A 418 -18.34 -21.83 24.80
C ILE A 418 -18.53 -20.71 25.81
N LEU A 419 -17.57 -19.79 25.88
CA LEU A 419 -17.62 -18.65 26.80
C LEU A 419 -18.63 -17.59 26.33
N PHE A 420 -18.63 -17.26 25.04
CA PHE A 420 -19.47 -16.20 24.48
C PHE A 420 -19.69 -16.37 22.97
N HIS A 421 -20.87 -16.82 22.53
CA HIS A 421 -21.14 -16.89 21.08
C HIS A 421 -21.74 -15.57 20.56
N ARG A 422 -21.05 -14.94 19.59
CA ARG A 422 -21.43 -13.60 19.12
C ARG A 422 -22.77 -13.55 18.41
N ALA A 423 -23.12 -14.60 17.66
CA ALA A 423 -24.36 -14.64 16.90
C ALA A 423 -25.60 -14.64 17.83
N GLU A 424 -25.49 -15.20 19.03
CA GLU A 424 -26.56 -15.27 20.02
C GLU A 424 -26.64 -14.02 20.91
N HIS A 425 -25.54 -13.26 21.03
CA HIS A 425 -25.38 -12.17 21.98
C HIS A 425 -25.14 -10.80 21.30
N LEU A 426 -25.77 -10.56 20.16
CA LEU A 426 -25.64 -9.31 19.40
C LEU A 426 -25.89 -8.04 20.24
N SER A 427 -26.87 -8.06 21.14
CA SER A 427 -27.14 -6.92 22.03
C SER A 427 -25.97 -6.61 22.97
N GLN A 428 -25.26 -7.64 23.44
CA GLN A 428 -24.09 -7.49 24.30
C GLN A 428 -22.88 -6.98 23.50
N VAL A 429 -22.67 -7.45 22.27
CA VAL A 429 -21.63 -6.92 21.36
C VAL A 429 -21.86 -5.44 21.07
N PHE A 430 -23.12 -5.03 20.85
CA PHE A 430 -23.51 -3.63 20.70
C PHE A 430 -23.15 -2.80 21.94
N THR A 431 -23.55 -3.26 23.13
CA THR A 431 -23.24 -2.55 24.39
C THR A 431 -21.74 -2.46 24.66
N ILE A 432 -20.98 -3.54 24.41
CA ILE A 432 -19.52 -3.56 24.57
C ILE A 432 -18.88 -2.57 23.59
N SER A 433 -19.32 -2.54 22.34
CA SER A 433 -18.80 -1.60 21.33
C SER A 433 -19.03 -0.14 21.74
N ALA A 434 -20.22 0.19 22.25
CA ALA A 434 -20.52 1.52 22.77
C ALA A 434 -19.66 1.86 24.01
N LEU A 435 -19.46 0.90 24.91
CA LEU A 435 -18.61 1.08 26.10
C LEU A 435 -17.14 1.30 25.73
N ILE A 436 -16.63 0.54 24.75
CA ILE A 436 -15.28 0.73 24.19
C ILE A 436 -15.15 2.17 23.68
N GLY A 437 -16.13 2.66 22.93
CA GLY A 437 -16.14 4.03 22.45
C GLY A 437 -16.10 5.07 23.55
N LEU A 438 -16.94 4.89 24.58
CA LEU A 438 -16.95 5.77 25.75
C LEU A 438 -15.57 5.80 26.42
N VAL A 439 -14.98 4.63 26.71
CA VAL A 439 -13.68 4.55 27.38
C VAL A 439 -12.55 5.13 26.52
N HIS A 440 -12.53 4.83 25.22
CA HIS A 440 -11.47 5.26 24.31
C HIS A 440 -11.49 6.77 24.05
N VAL A 441 -12.67 7.36 23.85
CA VAL A 441 -12.82 8.82 23.69
C VAL A 441 -12.44 9.56 24.98
N ASN A 442 -12.86 9.04 26.14
CA ASN A 442 -12.46 9.60 27.44
C ASN A 442 -10.95 9.51 27.67
N ALA A 443 -10.30 8.41 27.27
CA ALA A 443 -8.84 8.30 27.30
C ALA A 443 -8.18 9.39 26.44
N GLY A 444 -8.72 9.68 25.25
CA GLY A 444 -8.30 10.80 24.41
C GLY A 444 -8.40 12.15 25.13
N TYR A 445 -9.53 12.46 25.76
CA TYR A 445 -9.69 13.70 26.54
C TYR A 445 -8.72 13.80 27.72
N LEU A 446 -8.39 12.68 28.39
CA LEU A 446 -7.41 12.66 29.47
C LEU A 446 -5.98 12.93 28.97
N LEU A 447 -5.62 12.39 27.80
CA LEU A 447 -4.33 12.68 27.17
C LEU A 447 -4.26 14.14 26.70
N GLY A 448 -5.38 14.68 26.18
CA GLY A 448 -5.50 16.08 25.79
C GLY A 448 -5.34 17.01 26.98
N PHE A 449 -5.98 16.68 28.10
CA PHE A 449 -5.79 17.39 29.36
C PHE A 449 -4.31 17.42 29.79
N TYR A 450 -3.59 16.31 29.63
CA TYR A 450 -2.16 16.27 29.96
C TYR A 450 -1.32 17.14 29.02
N ASN A 451 -1.54 17.06 27.70
CA ASN A 451 -0.83 17.88 26.72
C ASN A 451 -1.03 19.39 27.01
N GLU A 452 -2.28 19.78 27.24
CA GLU A 452 -2.65 21.17 27.52
C GLU A 452 -2.10 21.65 28.86
N HIS A 453 -2.09 20.77 29.87
CA HIS A 453 -1.49 21.08 31.16
C HIS A 453 0.01 21.36 31.06
N VAL A 454 0.72 20.63 30.20
CA VAL A 454 2.16 20.82 29.97
C VAL A 454 2.44 22.09 29.18
N ARG A 455 1.56 22.48 28.25
CA ARG A 455 1.74 23.66 27.38
C ARG A 455 1.30 24.98 28.04
N HIS A 456 0.08 25.03 28.55
CA HIS A 456 -0.59 26.27 28.98
C HIS A 456 -0.93 26.30 30.47
N GLY A 457 -0.91 25.16 31.16
CA GLY A 457 -1.12 25.05 32.60
C GLY A 457 -2.45 24.39 32.98
N PHE A 458 -2.66 24.18 34.28
CA PHE A 458 -3.79 23.38 34.78
C PHE A 458 -5.16 24.02 34.53
N LYS A 459 -5.24 25.35 34.60
CA LYS A 459 -6.52 26.07 34.54
C LYS A 459 -7.08 25.99 33.12
N GLU A 460 -6.24 26.24 32.13
CA GLU A 460 -6.54 26.17 30.70
C GLU A 460 -6.91 24.73 30.32
N ALA A 461 -6.13 23.74 30.75
CA ALA A 461 -6.45 22.32 30.55
C ALA A 461 -7.82 21.90 31.12
N PHE A 462 -8.19 22.42 32.29
CA PHE A 462 -9.50 22.13 32.89
C PHE A 462 -10.65 22.82 32.17
N LEU A 463 -10.45 24.05 31.68
CA LEU A 463 -11.45 24.77 30.92
C LEU A 463 -11.69 24.15 29.55
N GLU A 464 -10.63 23.73 28.86
CA GLU A 464 -10.71 23.19 27.51
C GLU A 464 -11.07 21.71 27.50
N LYS A 465 -10.35 20.85 28.24
CA LYS A 465 -10.54 19.38 28.18
C LYS A 465 -11.26 18.80 29.39
N GLY A 466 -11.06 19.38 30.59
CA GLY A 466 -11.72 18.92 31.81
C GLY A 466 -13.23 19.18 31.83
N SER A 467 -13.67 20.26 31.20
CA SER A 467 -15.08 20.65 31.07
C SER A 467 -15.89 19.66 30.21
N TRP A 468 -15.28 19.04 29.19
CA TRP A 468 -15.87 17.94 28.41
C TRP A 468 -16.15 16.71 29.29
N LEU A 469 -15.17 16.27 30.09
CA LEU A 469 -15.34 15.15 31.03
C LEU A 469 -16.42 15.45 32.09
N MET A 470 -16.48 16.69 32.55
CA MET A 470 -17.50 17.14 33.51
C MET A 470 -18.90 17.15 32.87
N LEU A 471 -19.01 17.50 31.58
CA LEU A 471 -20.26 17.46 30.83
C LEU A 471 -20.78 16.03 30.71
N GLU A 472 -19.91 15.07 30.36
CA GLU A 472 -20.24 13.65 30.30
C GLU A 472 -20.65 13.10 31.67
N ALA A 473 -19.93 13.45 32.74
CA ALA A 473 -20.28 13.07 34.11
C ALA A 473 -21.64 13.65 34.54
N GLY A 474 -21.95 14.89 34.15
CA GLY A 474 -23.25 15.51 34.38
C GLY A 474 -24.39 14.80 33.65
N ALA A 475 -24.16 14.37 32.41
CA ALA A 475 -25.11 13.57 31.64
C ALA A 475 -25.33 12.18 32.28
N ALA A 476 -24.26 11.53 32.72
CA ALA A 476 -24.35 10.25 33.44
C ALA A 476 -25.13 10.40 34.76
N LEU A 477 -24.87 11.45 35.54
CA LEU A 477 -25.61 11.73 36.78
C LEU A 477 -27.08 12.02 36.53
N TRP A 478 -27.40 12.73 35.45
CA TRP A 478 -28.80 12.91 35.05
C TRP A 478 -29.47 11.55 34.78
N TYR A 479 -28.81 10.68 34.02
CA TYR A 479 -29.34 9.37 33.65
C TYR A 479 -29.52 8.42 34.86
N PHE A 480 -28.51 8.31 35.72
CA PHE A 480 -28.51 7.33 36.83
C PHE A 480 -29.16 7.84 38.13
N VAL A 481 -29.04 9.13 38.44
CA VAL A 481 -29.50 9.71 39.72
C VAL A 481 -30.76 10.54 39.52
N GLY A 482 -30.79 11.37 38.47
CA GLY A 482 -31.93 12.18 38.11
C GLY A 482 -31.57 13.62 37.77
N MET A 483 -32.56 14.34 37.23
CA MET A 483 -32.39 15.68 36.64
C MET A 483 -31.80 16.70 37.62
N THR A 484 -32.19 16.65 38.89
CA THR A 484 -31.75 17.60 39.92
C THR A 484 -30.25 17.49 40.24
N ALA A 485 -29.65 16.32 40.03
CA ALA A 485 -28.21 16.10 40.26
C ALA A 485 -27.38 16.42 39.01
N GLY A 486 -27.85 16.02 37.82
CA GLY A 486 -27.09 16.16 36.59
C GLY A 486 -27.16 17.55 35.93
N VAL A 487 -28.35 18.18 35.89
CA VAL A 487 -28.53 19.46 35.17
C VAL A 487 -27.63 20.58 35.69
N PRO A 488 -27.43 20.79 37.01
CA PRO A 488 -26.51 21.81 37.50
C PRO A 488 -25.08 21.62 36.97
N ILE A 489 -24.59 20.37 36.99
CA ILE A 489 -23.24 20.03 36.53
C ILE A 489 -23.12 20.27 35.02
N ILE A 490 -24.12 19.86 34.24
CA ILE A 490 -24.17 20.13 32.79
C ILE A 490 -24.12 21.64 32.52
N THR A 491 -24.93 22.43 33.23
CA THR A 491 -24.97 23.89 33.02
C THR A 491 -23.63 24.57 33.34
N ILE A 492 -22.96 24.13 34.42
CA ILE A 492 -21.64 24.64 34.78
C ILE A 492 -20.61 24.20 33.72
N SER A 493 -20.69 22.96 33.25
CA SER A 493 -19.75 22.43 32.24
C SER A 493 -19.86 23.21 30.93
N ILE A 494 -21.08 23.52 30.47
CA ILE A 494 -21.30 24.34 29.26
C ILE A 494 -20.75 25.76 29.45
N ALA A 495 -20.91 26.35 30.64
CA ALA A 495 -20.34 27.66 30.93
C ALA A 495 -18.80 27.63 30.93
N LEU A 496 -18.18 26.57 31.46
CA LEU A 496 -16.73 26.39 31.45
C LEU A 496 -16.21 26.15 30.02
N LEU A 497 -16.91 25.34 29.22
CA LEU A 497 -16.59 25.11 27.80
C LEU A 497 -16.58 26.42 27.02
N TYR A 498 -17.61 27.26 27.22
CA TYR A 498 -17.66 28.57 26.58
C TYR A 498 -16.51 29.49 27.00
N LEU A 499 -16.02 29.37 28.23
CA LEU A 499 -14.88 30.15 28.72
C LEU A 499 -13.52 29.63 28.23
N GLY A 500 -13.41 28.33 27.93
CA GLY A 500 -12.19 27.71 27.39
C GLY A 500 -12.13 27.80 25.87
N GLU A 501 -13.05 27.12 25.19
CA GLU A 501 -13.08 26.93 23.73
C GLU A 501 -14.04 27.91 23.01
N GLY A 502 -14.68 28.82 23.73
CA GLY A 502 -15.57 29.83 23.12
C GLY A 502 -16.87 29.26 22.55
N ILE A 503 -17.36 29.87 21.45
CA ILE A 503 -18.59 29.41 20.76
C ILE A 503 -18.38 28.04 20.10
N GLU A 504 -17.16 27.76 19.65
CA GLU A 504 -16.79 26.52 18.97
C GLU A 504 -17.05 25.31 19.86
N GLY A 505 -16.56 25.30 21.10
CA GLY A 505 -16.80 24.21 22.06
C GLY A 505 -18.28 23.94 22.35
N VAL A 506 -19.14 24.97 22.33
CA VAL A 506 -20.60 24.77 22.53
C VAL A 506 -21.26 24.14 21.30
N VAL A 507 -20.84 24.55 20.09
CA VAL A 507 -21.33 23.99 18.83
C VAL A 507 -20.88 22.53 18.65
N GLU A 508 -19.75 22.16 19.25
CA GLU A 508 -19.22 20.79 19.22
C GLU A 508 -19.88 19.81 20.19
N ILE A 509 -20.76 20.23 21.11
CA ILE A 509 -21.42 19.32 22.07
C ILE A 509 -22.07 18.08 21.42
N PRO A 510 -22.80 18.20 20.28
CA PRO A 510 -23.35 17.04 19.58
C PRO A 510 -22.30 16.03 19.11
N SER A 511 -21.05 16.46 18.94
CA SER A 511 -19.94 15.59 18.54
C SER A 511 -19.68 14.49 19.57
N LEU A 512 -19.91 14.72 20.88
CA LEU A 512 -19.75 13.68 21.90
C LEU A 512 -20.59 12.44 21.59
N LEU A 513 -21.86 12.65 21.23
CA LEU A 513 -22.75 11.57 20.84
C LEU A 513 -22.30 10.93 19.53
N SER A 514 -21.94 11.75 18.53
CA SER A 514 -21.43 11.27 17.24
C SER A 514 -20.19 10.39 17.39
N ASN A 515 -19.26 10.79 18.25
CA ASN A 515 -17.99 10.07 18.49
C ASN A 515 -18.26 8.71 19.11
N VAL A 516 -19.13 8.61 20.13
CA VAL A 516 -19.51 7.31 20.73
C VAL A 516 -20.27 6.44 19.74
N LEU A 517 -21.22 7.01 18.98
CA LEU A 517 -21.98 6.27 17.96
C LEU A 517 -21.08 5.72 16.84
N SER A 518 -19.99 6.41 16.49
CA SER A 518 -19.02 5.90 15.52
C SER A 518 -18.41 4.55 15.93
N TYR A 519 -18.31 4.23 17.22
CA TYR A 519 -17.79 2.92 17.68
C TYR A 519 -18.78 1.77 17.47
N LEU A 520 -20.05 2.05 17.17
CA LEU A 520 -20.97 1.01 16.70
C LEU A 520 -20.52 0.38 15.38
N ARG A 521 -19.56 1.00 14.69
CA ARG A 521 -18.85 0.42 13.55
C ARG A 521 -18.13 -0.89 13.92
N ILE A 522 -17.57 -0.98 15.13
CA ILE A 522 -16.97 -2.22 15.68
C ILE A 522 -18.01 -3.34 15.69
N PHE A 523 -19.21 -3.05 16.19
CA PHE A 523 -20.34 -3.98 16.18
C PHE A 523 -20.72 -4.35 14.74
N GLY A 524 -20.86 -3.37 13.85
CA GLY A 524 -21.22 -3.59 12.44
C GLY A 524 -20.30 -4.58 11.74
N VAL A 525 -18.97 -4.40 11.87
CA VAL A 525 -18.00 -5.34 11.29
C VAL A 525 -17.98 -6.68 11.99
N SER A 526 -18.16 -6.72 13.32
CA SER A 526 -18.29 -8.00 14.00
C SER A 526 -19.46 -8.83 13.48
N VAL A 527 -20.59 -8.21 13.19
CA VAL A 527 -21.76 -8.89 12.62
C VAL A 527 -21.55 -9.29 11.16
N ALA A 528 -20.95 -8.40 10.36
CA ALA A 528 -20.60 -8.71 8.98
C ALA A 528 -19.62 -9.89 8.90
N ALA A 529 -18.63 -9.93 9.79
CA ALA A 529 -17.61 -10.98 9.83
C ALA A 529 -18.21 -12.38 10.08
N VAL A 530 -19.19 -12.49 10.99
CA VAL A 530 -19.92 -13.74 11.24
C VAL A 530 -20.81 -14.09 10.05
N SER A 531 -21.55 -13.10 9.52
CA SER A 531 -22.49 -13.29 8.43
C SER A 531 -21.82 -13.75 7.13
N LEU A 532 -20.69 -13.13 6.75
CA LEU A 532 -19.93 -13.49 5.55
C LEU A 532 -19.35 -14.91 5.63
N ALA A 533 -18.91 -15.33 6.81
CA ALA A 533 -18.43 -16.69 7.01
C ALA A 533 -19.58 -17.71 6.89
N ALA A 534 -20.73 -17.42 7.52
CA ALA A 534 -21.92 -18.25 7.43
C ALA A 534 -22.44 -18.39 5.98
N VAL A 535 -22.35 -17.34 5.16
CA VAL A 535 -22.72 -17.40 3.73
C VAL A 535 -21.80 -18.34 2.95
N VAL A 536 -20.48 -18.26 3.16
CA VAL A 536 -19.53 -19.17 2.48
C VAL A 536 -19.80 -20.63 2.87
N ASN A 537 -19.98 -20.90 4.16
CA ASN A 537 -20.26 -22.24 4.67
C ASN A 537 -21.60 -22.75 4.12
N GLY A 538 -22.66 -21.93 4.17
CA GLY A 538 -23.98 -22.30 3.68
C GLY A 538 -24.04 -22.53 2.16
N LEU A 539 -23.16 -21.92 1.37
CA LEU A 539 -23.03 -22.21 -0.07
C LEU A 539 -22.25 -23.50 -0.33
N ALA A 540 -21.31 -23.87 0.55
CA ALA A 540 -20.50 -25.07 0.40
C ALA A 540 -21.20 -26.34 0.90
N ASP A 541 -21.98 -26.25 2.00
CA ASP A 541 -22.62 -27.39 2.65
C ASP A 541 -23.47 -28.25 1.71
N PRO A 542 -24.36 -27.71 0.85
CA PRO A 542 -25.16 -28.53 -0.07
C PRO A 542 -24.31 -29.32 -1.08
N LEU A 543 -23.14 -28.78 -1.45
CA LEU A 543 -22.23 -29.42 -2.40
C LEU A 543 -21.61 -30.69 -1.79
N PHE A 544 -21.27 -30.65 -0.50
CA PHE A 544 -20.78 -31.81 0.24
C PHE A 544 -21.87 -32.88 0.44
N HIS A 545 -23.11 -32.46 0.72
CA HIS A 545 -24.25 -33.37 0.89
C HIS A 545 -24.67 -34.10 -0.39
N SER A 546 -24.25 -33.62 -1.58
CA SER A 546 -24.47 -34.34 -2.84
C SER A 546 -23.77 -35.71 -2.88
N GLY A 547 -22.75 -35.93 -2.05
CA GLY A 547 -21.97 -37.18 -1.97
C GLY A 547 -21.18 -37.53 -3.24
N SER A 548 -21.20 -36.67 -4.26
CA SER A 548 -20.50 -36.86 -5.51
C SER A 548 -19.07 -36.36 -5.43
N ILE A 549 -18.12 -37.02 -6.11
CA ILE A 549 -16.72 -36.57 -6.17
C ILE A 549 -16.63 -35.14 -6.72
N ILE A 550 -17.49 -34.82 -7.70
CA ILE A 550 -17.58 -33.48 -8.29
C ILE A 550 -18.09 -32.46 -7.25
N GLY A 551 -19.13 -32.82 -6.48
CA GLY A 551 -19.67 -31.95 -5.43
C GLY A 551 -18.68 -31.69 -4.30
N ILE A 552 -17.92 -32.70 -3.87
CA ILE A 552 -16.85 -32.54 -2.88
C ILE A 552 -15.76 -31.60 -3.42
N MET A 553 -15.32 -31.80 -4.66
CA MET A 553 -14.31 -30.94 -5.29
C MET A 553 -14.78 -29.49 -5.40
N LEU A 554 -16.01 -29.26 -5.84
CA LEU A 554 -16.60 -27.92 -5.93
C LEU A 554 -16.78 -27.29 -4.54
N GLY A 555 -17.20 -28.06 -3.53
CA GLY A 555 -17.32 -27.60 -2.15
C GLY A 555 -15.99 -27.15 -1.57
N VAL A 556 -14.91 -27.91 -1.79
CA VAL A 556 -13.56 -27.52 -1.35
C VAL A 556 -13.09 -26.26 -2.04
N ILE A 557 -13.27 -26.15 -3.36
CA ILE A 557 -12.92 -24.94 -4.12
C ILE A 557 -13.69 -23.73 -3.57
N MET A 558 -14.99 -23.90 -3.29
CA MET A 558 -15.85 -22.85 -2.73
C MET A 558 -15.36 -22.38 -1.35
N LEU A 559 -15.01 -23.31 -0.45
CA LEU A 559 -14.48 -22.96 0.87
C LEU A 559 -13.13 -22.24 0.76
N VAL A 560 -12.19 -22.77 -0.04
CA VAL A 560 -10.86 -22.15 -0.20
C VAL A 560 -10.98 -20.75 -0.78
N PHE A 561 -11.73 -20.59 -1.86
CA PHE A 561 -11.93 -19.29 -2.50
C PHE A 561 -12.69 -18.32 -1.58
N GLY A 562 -13.82 -18.77 -1.02
CA GLY A 562 -14.68 -17.96 -0.16
C GLY A 562 -13.99 -17.49 1.12
N HIS A 563 -13.26 -18.37 1.81
CA HIS A 563 -12.52 -17.99 3.01
C HIS A 563 -11.26 -17.16 2.72
N THR A 564 -10.61 -17.36 1.57
CA THR A 564 -9.51 -16.49 1.14
C THR A 564 -10.03 -15.07 0.89
N PHE A 565 -11.14 -14.94 0.16
CA PHE A 565 -11.80 -13.66 -0.08
C PHE A 565 -12.27 -13.01 1.22
N ASN A 566 -12.92 -13.77 2.11
CA ASN A 566 -13.33 -13.27 3.42
C ASN A 566 -12.14 -12.84 4.28
N THR A 567 -11.01 -13.54 4.23
CA THR A 567 -9.79 -13.13 4.94
C THR A 567 -9.35 -11.75 4.47
N PHE A 568 -9.31 -11.52 3.16
CA PHE A 568 -8.93 -10.22 2.59
C PHE A 568 -9.87 -9.10 3.03
N ILE A 569 -11.19 -9.29 2.91
CA ILE A 569 -12.19 -8.29 3.33
C ILE A 569 -12.07 -7.99 4.83
N LYS A 570 -11.93 -9.02 5.67
CA LYS A 570 -11.82 -8.86 7.13
C LYS A 570 -10.55 -8.10 7.53
N ILE A 571 -9.42 -8.38 6.88
CA ILE A 571 -8.18 -7.63 7.10
C ILE A 571 -8.38 -6.16 6.74
N MET A 572 -8.94 -5.88 5.56
CA MET A 572 -9.16 -4.52 5.08
C MET A 572 -10.14 -3.74 5.97
N GLU A 573 -11.29 -4.32 6.29
CA GLU A 573 -12.31 -3.69 7.14
C GLU A 573 -11.78 -3.48 8.56
N GLY A 574 -11.16 -4.50 9.16
CA GLY A 574 -10.58 -4.41 10.48
C GLY A 574 -9.51 -3.32 10.57
N PHE A 575 -8.62 -3.24 9.56
CA PHE A 575 -7.56 -2.24 9.51
C PHE A 575 -8.12 -0.83 9.35
N LEU A 576 -8.88 -0.58 8.28
CA LEU A 576 -9.38 0.76 7.94
C LEU A 576 -10.30 1.32 9.03
N GLN A 577 -11.18 0.49 9.58
CA GLN A 577 -12.11 0.94 10.61
C GLN A 577 -11.42 1.08 11.96
N GLY A 578 -10.51 0.17 12.29
CA GLY A 578 -9.71 0.27 13.51
C GLY A 578 -8.90 1.55 13.54
N ILE A 579 -8.18 1.85 12.45
CA ILE A 579 -7.38 3.07 12.30
C ILE A 579 -8.25 4.32 12.33
N ARG A 580 -9.40 4.32 11.63
CA ARG A 580 -10.32 5.46 11.64
C ARG A 580 -10.71 5.87 13.06
N LEU A 581 -11.07 4.90 13.91
CA LEU A 581 -11.42 5.12 15.32
C LEU A 581 -10.31 5.77 16.13
N HIS A 582 -9.04 5.55 15.76
CA HIS A 582 -7.92 6.23 16.40
C HIS A 582 -7.75 7.64 15.84
N TYR A 583 -7.70 7.78 14.52
CA TYR A 583 -7.35 9.05 13.88
C TYR A 583 -8.44 10.12 13.98
N VAL A 584 -9.71 9.73 13.83
CA VAL A 584 -10.82 10.71 13.78
C VAL A 584 -11.45 10.88 15.14
N GLU A 585 -11.70 9.79 15.87
CA GLU A 585 -12.43 9.84 17.13
C GLU A 585 -11.51 10.08 18.36
N MET A 586 -10.28 9.54 18.38
CA MET A 586 -9.39 9.68 19.53
C MET A 586 -8.35 10.80 19.37
N PHE A 587 -7.60 10.82 18.27
CA PHE A 587 -6.51 11.77 18.03
C PHE A 587 -7.02 13.21 18.00
N SER A 588 -8.21 13.45 17.43
CA SER A 588 -8.87 14.77 17.47
C SER A 588 -9.06 15.36 18.88
N LYS A 589 -8.88 14.56 19.95
CA LYS A 589 -9.02 15.02 21.34
C LYS A 589 -7.74 15.53 21.98
N PHE A 590 -6.57 15.18 21.42
CA PHE A 590 -5.28 15.50 22.06
C PHE A 590 -4.10 15.73 21.10
N TYR A 591 -4.28 15.42 19.82
CA TYR A 591 -3.21 15.32 18.83
C TYR A 591 -3.39 16.39 17.76
N GLU A 592 -2.53 17.41 17.76
CA GLU A 592 -2.51 18.43 16.71
C GLU A 592 -1.60 18.01 15.55
N GLY A 593 -0.52 17.29 15.87
CA GLY A 593 0.48 16.87 14.90
C GLY A 593 1.30 18.05 14.35
N GLY A 594 1.79 17.92 13.10
CA GLY A 594 2.53 18.98 12.41
C GLY A 594 4.02 19.06 12.75
N GLY A 595 4.56 18.06 13.46
CA GLY A 595 6.00 17.94 13.70
C GLY A 595 6.78 17.65 12.42
N ARG A 596 8.08 17.99 12.41
CA ARG A 596 9.03 17.53 11.40
C ARG A 596 9.67 16.24 11.90
N LYS A 597 9.65 15.16 11.11
CA LYS A 597 10.37 13.92 11.44
C LYS A 597 11.88 14.19 11.43
N TYR A 598 12.58 13.67 12.42
CA TYR A 598 14.04 13.73 12.46
C TYR A 598 14.63 12.86 11.36
N ALA A 599 15.39 13.48 10.46
CA ALA A 599 16.02 12.85 9.31
C ALA A 599 17.53 13.17 9.33
N PRO A 600 18.37 12.33 9.97
CA PRO A 600 19.80 12.55 10.01
C PRO A 600 20.42 12.40 8.62
N PHE A 601 21.40 13.25 8.33
CA PHE A 601 22.20 13.17 7.12
C PHE A 601 22.99 11.84 7.07
N GLY A 602 22.84 11.08 5.98
CA GLY A 602 23.48 9.78 5.75
C GLY A 602 22.66 8.54 6.09
N THR A 603 21.35 8.66 6.35
CA THR A 603 20.50 7.54 6.79
C THR A 603 19.60 6.95 5.68
N ASN A 604 19.81 7.32 4.41
CA ASN A 604 18.94 6.97 3.29
C ASN A 604 19.19 5.58 2.70
#